data_AF-E6XBU8-F1
#
_entry.id   AF-E6XBU8-F1
#
_cell.length_a   1.000
_cell.length_b   1.000
_cell.length_c   1.000
_cell.angle_alpha   90.00
_cell.angle_beta   90.00
_cell.angle_gamma   90.00
#
_symmetry.space_group_name_H-M   'P 1'
#
loop_
_entity.id
_entity.type
_entity.pdbx_description
1 polymer ?
#
loop_
_entity_poly.entity_id
_entity_poly.type
_entity_poly.pdbx_seq_one_letter_code
_entity_poly.pdbx_strand_id
1 'polypeptide(L)'
;MWNKVRLSSLAVLFLDLGLVIFLIYDFGFKDYQDLRQYKLIVLPTLVLALIVFNLYKYRLFKRQRVSSISPKINLYYLSILVIVEIVTIISDFEISLFDSFFNVRYVIEYGLLIYFFIRISFLVRKIYAIYFNPAILFVGSFAIIALGGTFLLMLPASTLHGISFIDALFTATSATSVTGLIVVDTAKDFTPFGQTIILFLFQLGGLGMLTFTSFFAYFFKSGSSFRESLYMKDIMGNNDELGGIMKKVMQVVAFSLIIEFLGALLIYTSLPEVDKIPNQIFFSIFHAISAYCNAGFSLESMGLHDINLRHNYYLQWVVMALIIFGGLGYHIAYNVIQYLKRFTTNLFRSKNKIFISRVILLNTKIVLYTSLILIVAGTGFFLISEKHTNLLEHTTWFGKLTTALFSSVTARTAGFNTVDYADFSIPGILFMIFLMWIGASPASTGGGIKTTTFAIATLNVFFVAKDQPYIEIGTRRIAAQSVRRAFAIMAISLASIGTGILFLLIFNPEFTLIQIAFEVFSAFSTVGVSMGITASLSSASKIVLIILMFLGRIGLLNLMIGLLKNVSQADYSYPEENILIN
;
A
#
# COMPACT_ATOMS: atom_id res chain seq x y z
N MET A 1 23.56 -23.32 -15.85
CA MET A 1 22.97 -22.02 -15.42
C MET A 1 23.97 -20.86 -15.51
N TRP A 2 25.28 -21.07 -15.26
CA TRP A 2 26.31 -20.01 -15.25
C TRP A 2 26.89 -19.62 -16.63
N ASN A 3 26.80 -20.49 -17.65
CA ASN A 3 27.35 -20.22 -19.00
C ASN A 3 26.64 -19.09 -19.80
N LYS A 4 25.60 -18.46 -19.26
CA LYS A 4 24.90 -17.31 -19.88
C LYS A 4 25.19 -15.97 -19.18
N VAL A 5 25.96 -15.95 -18.09
CA VAL A 5 26.26 -14.71 -17.36
C VAL A 5 27.54 -14.11 -17.94
N ARG A 6 27.39 -13.07 -18.78
CA ARG A 6 28.56 -12.33 -19.31
C ARG A 6 29.32 -11.69 -18.13
N LEU A 7 30.65 -11.65 -18.19
CA LEU A 7 31.51 -11.00 -17.19
C LEU A 7 31.04 -9.55 -16.88
N SER A 8 30.58 -8.84 -17.91
CA SER A 8 30.02 -7.49 -17.77
C SER A 8 28.73 -7.41 -16.96
N SER A 9 27.99 -8.50 -16.79
CA SER A 9 26.82 -8.55 -15.89
C SER A 9 27.18 -8.89 -14.45
N LEU A 10 28.29 -9.59 -14.21
CA LEU A 10 28.83 -9.81 -12.87
C LEU A 10 29.47 -8.53 -12.31
N ALA A 11 30.26 -7.81 -13.10
CA ALA A 11 30.86 -6.54 -12.68
C ALA A 11 29.82 -5.45 -12.32
N VAL A 12 28.68 -5.42 -13.03
CA VAL A 12 27.49 -4.61 -12.67
C VAL A 12 27.00 -4.93 -11.28
N LEU A 13 26.83 -6.22 -11.01
CA LEU A 13 26.26 -6.69 -9.76
C LEU A 13 27.20 -6.35 -8.60
N PHE A 14 28.51 -6.46 -8.80
CA PHE A 14 29.53 -6.05 -7.83
C PHE A 14 29.55 -4.54 -7.59
N LEU A 15 29.45 -3.71 -8.64
CA LEU A 15 29.36 -2.24 -8.47
C LEU A 15 28.06 -1.81 -7.78
N ASP A 16 26.95 -2.49 -8.07
CA ASP A 16 25.68 -2.25 -7.37
C ASP A 16 25.78 -2.69 -5.91
N LEU A 17 26.37 -3.85 -5.63
CA LEU A 17 26.64 -4.30 -4.26
C LEU A 17 27.57 -3.33 -3.52
N GLY A 18 28.60 -2.83 -4.18
CA GLY A 18 29.51 -1.83 -3.63
C GLY A 18 28.78 -0.52 -3.31
N LEU A 19 27.91 -0.05 -4.20
CA LEU A 19 27.05 1.11 -3.96
C LEU A 19 26.07 0.87 -2.80
N VAL A 20 25.50 -0.33 -2.69
CA VAL A 20 24.61 -0.68 -1.57
C VAL A 20 25.35 -0.69 -0.25
N ILE A 21 26.51 -1.35 -0.20
CA ILE A 21 27.35 -1.40 0.99
C ILE A 21 27.76 0.02 1.38
N PHE A 22 28.17 0.84 0.41
CA PHE A 22 28.50 2.24 0.64
C PHE A 22 27.31 3.03 1.20
N LEU A 23 26.13 2.97 0.57
CA LEU A 23 24.94 3.67 1.05
C LEU A 23 24.49 3.17 2.43
N ILE A 24 24.55 1.87 2.69
CA ILE A 24 24.26 1.27 4.00
C ILE A 24 25.22 1.81 5.05
N TYR A 25 26.50 1.92 4.73
CA TYR A 25 27.49 2.43 5.67
C TYR A 25 27.31 3.93 5.91
N ASP A 26 27.14 4.68 4.82
CA ASP A 26 27.08 6.14 4.79
C ASP A 26 25.84 6.68 5.49
N PHE A 27 24.67 6.10 5.16
CA PHE A 27 23.42 6.44 5.84
C PHE A 27 23.31 5.75 7.18
N GLY A 28 23.69 4.47 7.30
CA GLY A 28 23.31 3.62 8.44
C GLY A 28 24.11 3.85 9.71
N PHE A 29 25.35 4.35 9.64
CA PHE A 29 26.23 4.48 10.80
C PHE A 29 26.59 5.95 11.07
N LYS A 30 26.04 6.51 12.16
CA LYS A 30 26.26 7.91 12.57
C LYS A 30 27.72 8.23 12.89
N ASP A 31 28.50 7.25 13.36
CA ASP A 31 29.93 7.40 13.66
C ASP A 31 30.82 7.62 12.43
N TYR A 32 30.25 7.57 11.21
CA TYR A 32 30.96 7.90 9.98
C TYR A 32 31.06 9.42 9.70
N GLN A 33 30.65 10.27 10.66
CA GLN A 33 30.87 11.71 10.56
C GLN A 33 32.35 12.11 10.65
N ASP A 34 33.21 11.28 11.25
CA ASP A 34 34.66 11.52 11.32
C ASP A 34 35.40 11.21 10.00
N LEU A 35 34.71 10.57 9.04
CA LEU A 35 35.26 10.19 7.73
C LEU A 35 34.82 11.14 6.61
N ARG A 36 34.44 12.39 6.94
CA ARG A 36 34.07 13.44 5.95
C ARG A 36 35.05 13.53 4.79
N GLN A 37 36.36 13.56 5.05
CA GLN A 37 37.37 13.69 4.00
C GLN A 37 37.34 12.54 2.97
N TYR A 38 36.99 11.32 3.39
CA TYR A 38 36.89 10.17 2.50
C TYR A 38 35.61 10.21 1.66
N LYS A 39 34.49 10.72 2.20
CA LYS A 39 33.22 10.84 1.47
C LYS A 39 33.32 11.74 0.24
N LEU A 40 34.09 12.83 0.33
CA LEU A 40 34.40 13.75 -0.78
C LEU A 40 35.08 13.08 -1.97
N ILE A 41 35.79 11.98 -1.74
CA ILE A 41 36.49 11.23 -2.79
C ILE A 41 35.64 10.04 -3.23
N VAL A 42 35.06 9.30 -2.29
CA VAL A 42 34.34 8.05 -2.58
C VAL A 42 33.04 8.29 -3.34
N LEU A 43 32.27 9.31 -2.99
CA LEU A 43 30.94 9.55 -3.57
C LEU A 43 31.03 9.99 -5.05
N PRO A 44 31.89 10.95 -5.44
CA PRO A 44 32.10 11.29 -6.84
C PRO A 44 32.78 10.17 -7.65
N THR A 45 33.72 9.43 -7.05
CA THR A 45 34.37 8.29 -7.74
C THR A 45 33.41 7.14 -8.00
N LEU A 46 32.49 6.86 -7.08
CA LEU A 46 31.41 5.87 -7.24
C LEU A 46 30.47 6.29 -8.37
N VAL A 47 30.00 7.54 -8.38
CA VAL A 47 29.13 8.08 -9.43
C VAL A 47 29.81 8.02 -10.80
N LEU A 48 31.08 8.42 -10.87
CA LEU A 48 31.90 8.35 -12.09
C LEU A 48 32.05 6.90 -12.57
N ALA A 49 32.36 5.96 -11.66
CA ALA A 49 32.46 4.55 -11.98
C ALA A 49 31.16 3.99 -12.56
N LEU A 50 30.01 4.36 -11.99
CA LEU A 50 28.69 3.97 -12.49
C LEU A 50 28.40 4.55 -13.88
N ILE A 51 28.76 5.80 -14.14
CA ILE A 51 28.60 6.45 -15.46
C ILE A 51 29.49 5.76 -16.50
N VAL A 52 30.79 5.61 -16.22
CA VAL A 52 31.76 4.94 -17.11
C VAL A 52 31.31 3.53 -17.42
N PHE A 53 30.84 2.80 -16.42
CA PHE A 53 30.35 1.45 -16.59
C PHE A 53 29.09 1.38 -17.46
N ASN A 54 28.10 2.24 -17.22
CA ASN A 54 26.89 2.27 -18.05
C ASN A 54 27.18 2.73 -19.49
N LEU A 55 28.18 3.60 -19.70
CA LEU A 55 28.69 3.98 -21.03
C LEU A 55 29.32 2.78 -21.75
N TYR A 56 30.17 2.02 -21.07
CA TYR A 56 30.76 0.80 -21.62
C TYR A 56 29.66 -0.20 -22.03
N LYS A 57 28.69 -0.43 -21.14
CA LYS A 57 27.55 -1.32 -21.40
C LYS A 57 26.72 -0.84 -22.59
N TYR A 58 26.46 0.46 -22.68
CA TYR A 58 25.75 1.06 -23.82
C TYR A 58 26.48 0.82 -25.15
N ARG A 59 27.80 1.04 -25.18
CA ARG A 59 28.64 0.76 -26.36
C ARG A 59 28.63 -0.72 -26.74
N LEU A 60 28.72 -1.61 -25.76
CA LEU A 60 28.74 -3.06 -25.98
C LEU A 60 27.40 -3.58 -26.54
N PHE A 61 26.27 -3.08 -26.03
CA PHE A 61 24.94 -3.41 -26.57
C PHE A 61 24.73 -2.83 -27.98
N LYS A 62 25.19 -1.60 -28.24
CA LYS A 62 25.16 -0.98 -29.56
C LYS A 62 25.97 -1.81 -30.58
N ARG A 63 27.16 -2.28 -30.19
CA ARG A 63 28.04 -3.13 -31.03
C ARG A 63 27.42 -4.48 -31.35
N GLN A 64 26.63 -5.04 -30.44
CA GLN A 64 25.96 -6.33 -30.63
C GLN A 64 24.56 -6.23 -31.26
N ARG A 65 24.10 -5.03 -31.65
CA ARG A 65 22.74 -4.74 -32.15
C ARG A 65 21.61 -5.26 -31.25
N VAL A 66 21.87 -5.43 -29.96
CA VAL A 66 20.85 -5.81 -28.97
C VAL A 66 20.31 -4.53 -28.33
N SER A 67 19.04 -4.22 -28.54
CA SER A 67 18.42 -3.05 -27.93
C SER A 67 18.14 -3.32 -26.44
N SER A 68 18.92 -2.69 -25.56
CA SER A 68 18.64 -2.66 -24.12
C SER A 68 18.35 -1.24 -23.69
N ILE A 69 17.15 -1.02 -23.12
CA ILE A 69 16.70 0.30 -22.65
C ILE A 69 17.39 0.67 -21.32
N SER A 70 17.70 -0.31 -20.48
CA SER A 70 18.30 -0.13 -19.14
C SER A 70 19.56 0.77 -19.09
N PRO A 71 20.63 0.54 -19.89
CA PRO A 71 21.83 1.38 -19.81
C PRO A 71 21.58 2.84 -20.24
N LYS A 72 20.60 3.11 -21.12
CA LYS A 72 20.26 4.48 -21.52
C LYS A 72 19.57 5.25 -20.39
N ILE A 73 18.59 4.62 -19.73
CA ILE A 73 17.87 5.21 -18.58
C ILE A 73 18.85 5.51 -17.45
N ASN A 74 19.71 4.55 -17.11
CA ASN A 74 20.72 4.71 -16.07
C ASN A 74 21.67 5.88 -16.36
N LEU A 75 22.13 6.03 -17.61
CA LEU A 75 22.99 7.15 -17.99
C LEU A 75 22.27 8.49 -17.88
N TYR A 76 21.04 8.58 -18.36
CA TYR A 76 20.25 9.82 -18.28
C TYR A 76 20.02 10.23 -16.83
N TYR A 77 19.62 9.28 -15.98
CA TYR A 77 19.39 9.51 -14.55
C TYR A 77 20.67 9.98 -13.84
N LEU A 78 21.78 9.24 -13.97
CA LEU A 78 23.05 9.59 -13.34
C LEU A 78 23.59 10.94 -13.86
N SER A 79 23.38 11.27 -15.14
CA SER A 79 23.80 12.56 -15.70
C SER A 79 22.98 13.71 -15.13
N ILE A 80 21.65 13.55 -15.02
CA ILE A 80 20.79 14.54 -14.36
C ILE A 80 21.19 14.73 -12.91
N LEU A 81 21.43 13.64 -12.19
CA LEU A 81 21.80 13.67 -10.78
C LEU A 81 23.08 14.48 -10.55
N VAL A 82 24.10 14.28 -11.39
CA VAL A 82 25.33 15.09 -11.36
C VAL A 82 25.06 16.55 -11.72
N ILE A 83 24.21 16.84 -12.71
CA ILE A 83 23.86 18.21 -13.09
C ILE A 83 23.14 18.92 -11.94
N VAL A 84 22.17 18.27 -11.30
CA VAL A 84 21.42 18.84 -10.17
C VAL A 84 22.35 19.12 -9.00
N GLU A 85 23.27 18.20 -8.69
CA GLU A 85 24.28 18.42 -7.65
C GLU A 85 25.19 19.63 -7.98
N ILE A 86 25.71 19.71 -9.21
CA ILE A 86 26.56 20.84 -9.61
C ILE A 86 25.78 22.16 -9.53
N VAL A 87 24.54 22.19 -10.00
CA VAL A 87 23.70 23.40 -9.95
C VAL A 87 23.43 23.82 -8.50
N THR A 88 23.20 22.87 -7.60
CA THR A 88 22.93 23.14 -6.18
C THR A 88 24.18 23.61 -5.45
N ILE A 89 25.36 23.03 -5.73
CA ILE A 89 26.65 23.52 -5.22
C ILE A 89 26.93 24.95 -5.73
N ILE A 90 26.67 25.21 -7.01
CA ILE A 90 26.86 26.54 -7.60
C ILE A 90 25.88 27.54 -6.99
N SER A 91 24.62 27.18 -6.71
CA SER A 91 23.66 28.13 -6.14
C SER A 91 23.98 28.57 -4.70
N ASP A 92 24.81 27.82 -3.98
CA ASP A 92 25.16 28.06 -2.58
C ASP A 92 26.52 28.80 -2.46
N PHE A 93 26.65 29.93 -3.17
CA PHE A 93 27.91 30.69 -3.38
C PHE A 93 28.53 31.31 -2.11
N GLU A 94 27.86 31.29 -0.96
CA GLU A 94 28.33 31.97 0.26
C GLU A 94 29.24 31.11 1.15
N ILE A 95 29.40 29.82 0.86
CA ILE A 95 30.13 28.86 1.72
C ILE A 95 31.33 28.24 0.96
N SER A 96 32.34 27.76 1.70
CA SER A 96 33.47 27.01 1.12
C SER A 96 32.95 25.81 0.29
N LEU A 97 33.64 25.47 -0.81
CA LEU A 97 33.30 24.31 -1.67
C LEU A 97 33.15 23.01 -0.87
N PHE A 98 33.90 22.87 0.23
CA PHE A 98 33.86 21.72 1.11
C PHE A 98 32.54 21.64 1.88
N ASP A 99 32.12 22.75 2.49
CA ASP A 99 30.90 22.81 3.30
C ASP A 99 29.62 22.79 2.44
N SER A 100 29.67 23.43 1.26
CA SER A 100 28.59 23.37 0.27
C SER A 100 28.35 21.93 -0.19
N PHE A 101 29.41 21.16 -0.50
CA PHE A 101 29.28 19.75 -0.84
C PHE A 101 28.61 18.93 0.28
N PHE A 102 28.92 19.23 1.55
CA PHE A 102 28.33 18.51 2.69
C PHE A 102 26.85 18.83 2.93
N ASN A 103 26.41 20.05 2.63
CA ASN A 103 24.99 20.42 2.71
C ASN A 103 24.20 19.85 1.54
N VAL A 104 24.81 19.78 0.36
CA VAL A 104 24.16 19.35 -0.88
C VAL A 104 24.21 17.83 -1.09
N ARG A 105 25.11 17.09 -0.40
CA ARG A 105 25.30 15.63 -0.56
C ARG A 105 24.01 14.83 -0.50
N TYR A 106 23.02 15.28 0.28
CA TYR A 106 21.72 14.62 0.40
C TYR A 106 21.08 14.41 -0.98
N VAL A 107 21.25 15.35 -1.91
CA VAL A 107 20.77 15.22 -3.30
C VAL A 107 21.35 13.99 -3.98
N ILE A 108 22.67 13.78 -3.89
CA ILE A 108 23.30 12.59 -4.48
C ILE A 108 23.03 11.34 -3.68
N GLU A 109 23.07 11.39 -2.35
CA GLU A 109 22.85 10.21 -1.52
C GLU A 109 21.42 9.66 -1.73
N TYR A 110 20.39 10.51 -1.67
CA TYR A 110 19.01 10.13 -1.99
C TYR A 110 18.86 9.73 -3.46
N GLY A 111 19.54 10.42 -4.38
CA GLY A 111 19.50 10.08 -5.79
C GLY A 111 20.16 8.73 -6.13
N LEU A 112 21.26 8.38 -5.47
CA LEU A 112 21.91 7.08 -5.58
C LEU A 112 21.04 5.97 -4.98
N LEU A 113 20.32 6.27 -3.90
CA LEU A 113 19.33 5.36 -3.31
C LEU A 113 18.17 5.09 -4.29
N ILE A 114 17.67 6.12 -4.99
CA ILE A 114 16.70 5.95 -6.09
C ILE A 114 17.31 5.15 -7.26
N TYR A 115 18.55 5.43 -7.66
CA TYR A 115 19.26 4.67 -8.69
C TYR A 115 19.37 3.18 -8.31
N PHE A 116 19.65 2.87 -7.04
CA PHE A 116 19.67 1.51 -6.53
C PHE A 116 18.32 0.82 -6.69
N PHE A 117 17.21 1.47 -6.29
CA PHE A 117 15.87 0.91 -6.50
C PHE A 117 15.53 0.67 -7.98
N ILE A 118 15.96 1.56 -8.88
CA ILE A 118 15.84 1.37 -10.32
C ILE A 118 16.62 0.11 -10.76
N ARG A 119 17.83 -0.11 -10.22
CA ARG A 119 18.65 -1.30 -10.52
C ARG A 119 18.06 -2.58 -9.97
N ILE A 120 17.59 -2.59 -8.71
CA ILE A 120 16.85 -3.71 -8.12
C ILE A 120 15.67 -4.07 -9.00
N SER A 121 14.89 -3.08 -9.45
CA SER A 121 13.74 -3.31 -10.33
C SER A 121 14.13 -4.06 -11.61
N PHE A 122 15.31 -3.77 -12.19
CA PHE A 122 15.86 -4.52 -13.33
C PHE A 122 16.47 -5.89 -12.97
N LEU A 123 16.96 -6.09 -11.75
CA LEU A 123 17.46 -7.39 -11.29
C LEU A 123 16.32 -8.35 -11.00
N VAL A 124 15.33 -7.86 -10.25
CA VAL A 124 14.00 -8.47 -10.07
C VAL A 124 13.40 -8.78 -11.45
N ARG A 125 13.62 -7.90 -12.44
CA ARG A 125 13.25 -8.17 -13.85
C ARG A 125 13.86 -9.44 -14.45
N LYS A 126 15.09 -9.80 -14.09
CA LYS A 126 15.75 -11.00 -14.63
C LYS A 126 15.35 -12.26 -13.89
N ILE A 127 15.18 -12.18 -12.58
CA ILE A 127 14.82 -13.33 -11.73
C ILE A 127 13.43 -13.83 -12.13
N TYR A 128 12.48 -12.91 -12.31
CA TYR A 128 11.09 -13.25 -12.62
C TYR A 128 10.83 -13.60 -14.09
N ALA A 129 11.74 -13.28 -15.02
CA ALA A 129 11.67 -13.82 -16.39
C ALA A 129 11.86 -15.36 -16.44
N ILE A 130 12.31 -15.98 -15.34
CA ILE A 130 12.52 -17.42 -15.22
C ILE A 130 11.25 -18.14 -14.70
N TYR A 131 10.36 -17.44 -13.98
CA TYR A 131 9.16 -18.00 -13.34
C TYR A 131 7.90 -17.18 -13.67
N PHE A 132 7.10 -17.63 -14.64
CA PHE A 132 5.93 -16.88 -15.14
C PHE A 132 4.62 -17.31 -14.46
N ASN A 133 4.49 -17.11 -13.14
CA ASN A 133 3.20 -17.18 -12.45
C ASN A 133 2.90 -15.83 -11.76
N PRO A 134 1.99 -15.00 -12.30
CA PRO A 134 1.70 -13.66 -11.78
C PRO A 134 1.34 -13.59 -10.29
N ALA A 135 0.68 -14.63 -9.76
CA ALA A 135 0.36 -14.69 -8.33
C ALA A 135 1.64 -14.81 -7.48
N ILE A 136 2.56 -15.67 -7.88
CA ILE A 136 3.86 -15.86 -7.21
C ILE A 136 4.73 -14.60 -7.36
N LEU A 137 4.71 -13.94 -8.52
CA LEU A 137 5.41 -12.67 -8.75
C LEU A 137 4.97 -11.58 -7.76
N PHE A 138 3.67 -11.50 -7.52
CA PHE A 138 3.11 -10.53 -6.60
C PHE A 138 3.49 -10.86 -5.15
N VAL A 139 3.28 -12.11 -4.73
CA VAL A 139 3.64 -12.59 -3.38
C VAL A 139 5.13 -12.38 -3.09
N GLY A 140 5.98 -12.77 -4.04
CA GLY A 140 7.43 -12.66 -3.90
C GLY A 140 7.90 -11.20 -3.88
N SER A 141 7.33 -10.32 -4.70
CA SER A 141 7.75 -8.91 -4.73
C SER A 141 7.40 -8.21 -3.42
N PHE A 142 6.21 -8.51 -2.88
CA PHE A 142 5.78 -8.02 -1.58
C PHE A 142 6.69 -8.51 -0.44
N ALA A 143 7.04 -9.79 -0.41
CA ALA A 143 7.95 -10.35 0.59
C ALA A 143 9.35 -9.73 0.52
N ILE A 144 9.88 -9.50 -0.69
CA ILE A 144 11.19 -8.85 -0.89
C ILE A 144 11.17 -7.40 -0.38
N ILE A 145 10.10 -6.65 -0.63
CA ILE A 145 9.98 -5.26 -0.14
C ILE A 145 9.92 -5.25 1.39
N ALA A 146 9.13 -6.11 2.01
CA ALA A 146 9.05 -6.21 3.48
C ALA A 146 10.40 -6.59 4.12
N LEU A 147 11.10 -7.58 3.55
CA LEU A 147 12.44 -7.97 4.02
C LEU A 147 13.49 -6.87 3.79
N GLY A 148 13.47 -6.22 2.62
CA GLY A 148 14.33 -5.08 2.34
C GLY A 148 14.11 -3.92 3.31
N GLY A 149 12.83 -3.61 3.59
CA GLY A 149 12.43 -2.64 4.62
C GLY A 149 12.93 -3.01 6.01
N THR A 150 12.85 -4.29 6.38
CA THR A 150 13.35 -4.81 7.67
C THR A 150 14.83 -4.47 7.85
N PHE A 151 15.67 -4.79 6.87
CA PHE A 151 17.10 -4.51 6.95
C PHE A 151 17.41 -3.00 6.94
N LEU A 152 16.65 -2.20 6.20
CA LEU A 152 16.80 -0.74 6.21
C LEU A 152 16.41 -0.12 7.55
N LEU A 153 15.37 -0.62 8.22
CA LEU A 153 14.94 -0.14 9.54
C LEU A 153 15.88 -0.58 10.65
N MET A 154 16.60 -1.70 10.49
CA MET A 154 17.63 -2.15 11.43
C MET A 154 18.92 -1.32 11.39
N LEU A 155 19.08 -0.42 10.42
CA LEU A 155 20.25 0.45 10.37
C LEU A 155 20.28 1.39 11.60
N PRO A 156 21.45 1.62 12.24
CA PRO A 156 21.56 2.51 13.40
C PRO A 156 21.09 3.94 13.16
N ALA A 157 21.08 4.41 11.90
CA ALA A 157 20.55 5.73 11.58
C ALA A 157 19.04 5.78 11.43
N SER A 158 18.36 4.65 11.29
CA SER A 158 16.90 4.57 11.17
C SER A 158 16.19 4.66 12.52
N THR A 159 16.86 4.29 13.61
CA THR A 159 16.29 4.23 14.96
C THR A 159 17.15 4.98 15.98
N LEU A 160 16.57 5.42 17.09
CA LEU A 160 17.31 6.10 18.16
C LEU A 160 18.02 5.13 19.11
N HIS A 161 17.39 4.00 19.42
CA HIS A 161 17.87 3.02 20.42
C HIS A 161 18.14 1.62 19.84
N GLY A 162 18.17 1.48 18.51
CA GLY A 162 18.18 0.17 17.84
C GLY A 162 16.81 -0.51 17.87
N ILE A 163 16.65 -1.55 17.05
CA ILE A 163 15.40 -2.32 16.97
C ILE A 163 15.68 -3.81 16.79
N SER A 164 14.86 -4.66 17.41
CA SER A 164 14.97 -6.11 17.23
C SER A 164 14.60 -6.52 15.81
N PHE A 165 15.11 -7.66 15.32
CA PHE A 165 14.77 -8.15 13.99
C PHE A 165 13.26 -8.38 13.81
N ILE A 166 12.59 -8.92 14.84
CA ILE A 166 11.16 -9.22 14.79
C ILE A 166 10.34 -7.94 14.76
N ASP A 167 10.72 -6.93 15.55
CA ASP A 167 10.00 -5.64 15.56
C ASP A 167 10.24 -4.87 14.26
N ALA A 168 11.46 -4.91 13.71
CA ALA A 168 11.74 -4.34 12.39
C ALA A 168 10.96 -5.04 11.28
N LEU A 169 10.86 -6.38 11.32
CA LEU A 169 10.08 -7.16 10.36
C LEU A 169 8.58 -6.88 10.50
N PHE A 170 8.10 -6.72 11.72
CA PHE A 170 6.72 -6.36 12.01
C PHE A 170 6.40 -4.99 11.41
N THR A 171 7.19 -3.96 11.74
CA THR A 171 6.98 -2.59 11.25
C THR A 171 7.11 -2.52 9.74
N ALA A 172 8.11 -3.17 9.13
CA ALA A 172 8.28 -3.19 7.69
C ALA A 172 7.15 -3.92 6.97
N THR A 173 6.68 -5.06 7.52
CA THR A 173 5.53 -5.77 6.98
C THR A 173 4.28 -4.92 7.10
N SER A 174 4.00 -4.35 8.27
CA SER A 174 2.84 -3.49 8.53
C SER A 174 2.80 -2.27 7.61
N ALA A 175 3.96 -1.62 7.37
CA ALA A 175 4.06 -0.53 6.40
C ALA A 175 3.79 -1.02 4.97
N THR A 176 4.45 -2.10 4.53
CA THR A 176 4.29 -2.63 3.17
C THR A 176 2.86 -3.18 2.92
N SER A 177 2.22 -3.78 3.93
CA SER A 177 0.84 -4.26 3.87
C SER A 177 -0.17 -3.16 4.10
N VAL A 178 0.30 -1.96 4.41
CA VAL A 178 -0.54 -0.79 4.61
C VAL A 178 -1.54 -1.10 5.71
N THR A 179 -1.04 -1.74 6.77
CA THR A 179 -1.83 -2.16 7.93
C THR A 179 -1.87 -1.07 8.96
N GLY A 180 -0.72 -0.63 9.49
CA GLY A 180 -0.67 0.46 10.48
C GLY A 180 -0.54 0.02 11.93
N LEU A 181 -0.53 -1.28 12.19
CA LEU A 181 -0.18 -1.79 13.52
C LEU A 181 1.30 -1.50 13.79
N ILE A 182 1.59 -1.02 14.99
CA ILE A 182 2.93 -0.67 15.44
C ILE A 182 3.27 -1.46 16.71
N VAL A 183 4.53 -1.91 16.80
CA VAL A 183 5.10 -2.53 18.01
C VAL A 183 6.05 -1.59 18.74
N VAL A 184 6.47 -0.54 18.05
CA VAL A 184 7.46 0.46 18.44
C VAL A 184 6.93 1.81 17.91
N ASP A 185 7.09 2.88 18.67
CA ASP A 185 6.46 4.16 18.39
C ASP A 185 7.14 4.85 17.18
N THR A 186 6.35 5.13 16.13
CA THR A 186 6.87 5.73 14.88
C THR A 186 7.40 7.14 15.09
N ALA A 187 6.81 7.89 16.02
CA ALA A 187 7.18 9.26 16.34
C ALA A 187 8.48 9.31 17.16
N LYS A 188 8.59 8.43 18.16
CA LYS A 188 9.66 8.49 19.17
C LYS A 188 10.88 7.66 18.82
N ASP A 189 10.70 6.45 18.30
CA ASP A 189 11.80 5.49 18.19
C ASP A 189 12.54 5.55 16.85
N PHE A 190 11.90 6.10 15.81
CA PHE A 190 12.47 6.25 14.47
C PHE A 190 12.98 7.67 14.23
N THR A 191 14.13 7.76 13.57
CA THR A 191 14.67 9.04 13.10
C THR A 191 13.88 9.53 11.88
N PRO A 192 14.06 10.80 11.43
CA PRO A 192 13.47 11.26 10.17
C PRO A 192 13.84 10.37 8.96
N PHE A 193 15.01 9.74 8.98
CA PHE A 193 15.42 8.76 7.97
C PHE A 193 14.59 7.48 8.07
N GLY A 194 14.40 6.93 9.27
CA GLY A 194 13.52 5.77 9.50
C GLY A 194 12.06 6.03 9.12
N GLN A 195 11.53 7.20 9.49
CA GLN A 195 10.19 7.64 9.11
C GLN A 195 10.04 7.76 7.59
N THR A 196 11.06 8.24 6.90
CA THR A 196 11.09 8.30 5.42
C THR A 196 11.08 6.90 4.81
N ILE A 197 11.81 5.94 5.38
CA ILE A 197 11.75 4.52 4.95
C ILE A 197 10.33 3.97 5.11
N ILE A 198 9.70 4.17 6.28
CA ILE A 198 8.32 3.73 6.54
C ILE A 198 7.37 4.34 5.51
N LEU A 199 7.52 5.64 5.21
CA LEU A 199 6.75 6.34 4.18
C LEU A 199 6.87 5.69 2.81
N PHE A 200 8.08 5.38 2.37
CA PHE A 200 8.29 4.69 1.10
C PHE A 200 7.70 3.27 1.12
N LEU A 201 7.82 2.53 2.22
CA LEU A 201 7.26 1.18 2.33
C LEU A 201 5.75 1.18 2.17
N PHE A 202 5.02 2.06 2.86
CA PHE A 202 3.57 2.12 2.71
C PHE A 202 3.12 2.78 1.40
N GLN A 203 3.91 3.68 0.80
CA GLN A 203 3.61 4.21 -0.53
C GLN A 203 3.72 3.11 -1.60
N LEU A 204 4.80 2.33 -1.55
CA LEU A 204 4.95 1.15 -2.41
C LEU A 204 3.86 0.12 -2.10
N GLY A 205 3.51 -0.10 -0.83
CA GLY A 205 2.39 -0.96 -0.47
C GLY A 205 1.04 -0.49 -1.04
N GLY A 206 0.78 0.82 -0.97
CA GLY A 206 -0.49 1.48 -1.27
C GLY A 206 -0.79 1.56 -2.75
N LEU A 207 0.22 1.75 -3.61
CA LEU A 207 0.06 1.71 -5.07
C LEU A 207 -0.55 0.39 -5.59
N GLY A 208 -0.54 -0.67 -4.76
CA GLY A 208 -1.45 -1.80 -4.88
C GLY A 208 -1.01 -2.89 -5.84
N MET A 209 -1.58 -4.09 -5.66
CA MET A 209 -1.28 -5.30 -6.43
C MET A 209 -1.35 -5.10 -7.94
N LEU A 210 -2.35 -4.37 -8.43
CA LEU A 210 -2.57 -4.21 -9.87
C LEU A 210 -1.51 -3.33 -10.53
N THR A 211 -1.06 -2.28 -9.85
CA THR A 211 0.01 -1.41 -10.34
C THR A 211 1.30 -2.19 -10.39
N PHE A 212 1.64 -2.93 -9.33
CA PHE A 212 2.84 -3.77 -9.29
C PHE A 212 2.79 -4.88 -10.32
N THR A 213 1.75 -5.70 -10.36
CA THR A 213 1.64 -6.82 -11.32
C THR A 213 1.62 -6.32 -12.76
N SER A 214 0.97 -5.19 -13.06
CA SER A 214 0.94 -4.63 -14.42
C SER A 214 2.25 -3.95 -14.81
N PHE A 215 2.87 -3.21 -13.89
CA PHE A 215 4.20 -2.62 -14.07
C PHE A 215 5.22 -3.72 -14.32
N PHE A 216 5.23 -4.73 -13.46
CA PHE A 216 6.07 -5.89 -13.60
C PHE A 216 5.76 -6.62 -14.90
N ALA A 217 4.52 -7.02 -15.19
CA ALA A 217 4.18 -7.71 -16.44
C ALA A 217 4.63 -6.94 -17.70
N TYR A 218 4.51 -5.62 -17.71
CA TYR A 218 5.03 -4.79 -18.79
C TYR A 218 6.57 -4.80 -18.85
N PHE A 219 7.24 -4.60 -17.72
CA PHE A 219 8.70 -4.69 -17.65
C PHE A 219 9.18 -6.10 -18.03
N PHE A 220 8.43 -7.15 -17.70
CA PHE A 220 8.72 -8.54 -18.00
C PHE A 220 8.40 -8.96 -19.43
N LYS A 221 7.85 -8.07 -20.26
CA LYS A 221 7.68 -8.28 -21.70
C LYS A 221 9.05 -8.40 -22.37
N SER A 222 9.66 -9.58 -22.31
CA SER A 222 10.84 -9.93 -23.08
C SER A 222 10.39 -10.52 -24.41
N GLY A 223 10.08 -9.65 -25.38
CA GLY A 223 9.60 -10.08 -26.70
C GLY A 223 8.15 -10.54 -26.65
N SER A 224 7.32 -10.01 -27.53
CA SER A 224 5.87 -10.22 -27.54
C SER A 224 5.48 -11.64 -27.94
N SER A 225 5.49 -12.59 -27.01
CA SER A 225 4.73 -13.82 -27.16
C SER A 225 3.25 -13.50 -27.01
N PHE A 226 2.44 -13.81 -28.03
CA PHE A 226 0.98 -13.65 -28.03
C PHE A 226 0.31 -14.27 -26.80
N ARG A 227 0.90 -15.35 -26.29
CA ARG A 227 0.44 -16.11 -25.12
C ARG A 227 0.52 -15.30 -23.82
N GLU A 228 1.60 -14.55 -23.60
CA GLU A 228 1.76 -13.67 -22.42
C GLU A 228 0.77 -12.50 -22.48
N SER A 229 0.49 -12.02 -23.68
CA SER A 229 -0.50 -10.99 -23.95
C SER A 229 -1.93 -11.46 -23.68
N LEU A 230 -2.25 -12.73 -24.00
CA LEU A 230 -3.55 -13.33 -23.72
C LEU A 230 -3.79 -13.51 -22.21
N TYR A 231 -2.77 -13.92 -21.45
CA TYR A 231 -2.86 -14.07 -20.00
C TYR A 231 -3.09 -12.74 -19.26
N MET A 232 -2.56 -11.62 -19.76
CA MET A 232 -2.83 -10.29 -19.20
C MET A 232 -4.29 -9.85 -19.39
N LYS A 233 -4.95 -10.32 -20.46
CA LYS A 233 -6.36 -10.04 -20.72
C LYS A 233 -7.29 -10.71 -19.70
N ASP A 234 -6.97 -11.94 -19.28
CA ASP A 234 -7.76 -12.68 -18.29
C ASP A 234 -7.69 -12.09 -16.88
N ILE A 235 -6.55 -11.49 -16.52
CA ILE A 235 -6.36 -10.87 -15.19
C ILE A 235 -7.05 -9.50 -15.10
N MET A 236 -7.10 -8.74 -16.19
CA MET A 236 -7.54 -7.34 -16.17
C MET A 236 -9.01 -7.12 -16.58
N GLY A 237 -9.71 -8.18 -16.98
CA GLY A 237 -11.10 -8.11 -17.42
C GLY A 237 -11.21 -7.64 -18.87
N ASN A 238 -12.06 -8.30 -19.64
CA ASN A 238 -12.35 -7.98 -21.03
C ASN A 238 -12.64 -6.48 -21.19
N ASN A 239 -11.77 -5.76 -21.91
CA ASN A 239 -12.12 -4.72 -22.91
C ASN A 239 -10.97 -3.82 -23.40
N ASP A 240 -9.71 -3.99 -22.98
CA ASP A 240 -8.67 -3.03 -23.37
C ASP A 240 -7.54 -3.62 -24.22
N GLU A 241 -7.18 -2.89 -25.27
CA GLU A 241 -6.02 -3.12 -26.11
C GLU A 241 -4.76 -3.21 -25.25
N LEU A 242 -3.97 -4.26 -25.48
CA LEU A 242 -2.74 -4.59 -24.76
C LEU A 242 -1.66 -3.49 -24.81
N GLY A 243 -1.81 -2.49 -25.69
CA GLY A 243 -0.97 -1.29 -25.75
C GLY A 243 -1.29 -0.22 -24.70
N GLY A 244 -2.45 -0.26 -24.05
CA GLY A 244 -2.93 0.78 -23.12
C GLY A 244 -2.62 0.54 -21.63
N ILE A 245 -2.09 -0.63 -21.25
CA ILE A 245 -1.91 -1.02 -19.84
C ILE A 245 -0.96 -0.07 -19.10
N MET A 246 0.20 0.24 -19.68
CA MET A 246 1.16 1.14 -19.04
C MET A 246 0.62 2.57 -18.93
N LYS A 247 -0.19 3.02 -19.91
CA LYS A 247 -0.89 4.30 -19.83
C LYS A 247 -1.84 4.32 -18.64
N LYS A 248 -2.60 3.25 -18.40
CA LYS A 248 -3.49 3.12 -17.24
C LYS A 248 -2.73 3.08 -15.92
N VAL A 249 -1.64 2.33 -15.84
CA VAL A 249 -0.75 2.29 -14.67
C VAL A 249 -0.21 3.68 -14.35
N MET A 250 0.31 4.39 -15.34
CA MET A 250 0.83 5.74 -15.14
C MET A 250 -0.27 6.73 -14.75
N GLN A 251 -1.50 6.55 -15.26
CA GLN A 251 -2.66 7.33 -14.84
C GLN A 251 -3.06 7.05 -13.39
N VAL A 252 -2.92 5.81 -12.90
CA VAL A 252 -3.17 5.46 -11.49
C VAL A 252 -2.18 6.17 -10.59
N VAL A 253 -0.88 6.06 -10.90
CA VAL A 253 0.20 6.69 -10.12
C VAL A 253 0.09 8.22 -10.16
N ALA A 254 -0.15 8.80 -11.33
CA ALA A 254 -0.34 10.25 -11.42
C ALA A 254 -1.57 10.72 -10.64
N PHE A 255 -2.67 9.94 -10.67
CA PHE A 255 -3.88 10.26 -9.92
C PHE A 255 -3.65 10.19 -8.41
N SER A 256 -2.93 9.19 -7.91
CA SER A 256 -2.60 9.10 -6.47
C SER A 256 -1.75 10.28 -6.03
N LEU A 257 -0.65 10.56 -6.73
CA LEU A 257 0.26 11.66 -6.41
C LEU A 257 -0.45 13.04 -6.41
N ILE A 258 -1.40 13.27 -7.32
CA ILE A 258 -2.18 14.52 -7.34
C ILE A 258 -3.08 14.63 -6.10
N ILE A 259 -3.78 13.55 -5.73
CA ILE A 259 -4.65 13.55 -4.55
C ILE A 259 -3.84 13.68 -3.26
N GLU A 260 -2.71 12.97 -3.16
CA GLU A 260 -1.77 13.05 -2.03
C GLU A 260 -1.22 14.47 -1.90
N PHE A 261 -0.82 15.11 -3.00
CA PHE A 261 -0.33 16.50 -2.99
C PHE A 261 -1.40 17.50 -2.53
N LEU A 262 -2.62 17.39 -3.06
CA LEU A 262 -3.74 18.23 -2.63
C LEU A 262 -4.09 17.98 -1.15
N GLY A 263 -4.07 16.72 -0.73
CA GLY A 263 -4.23 16.32 0.67
C GLY A 263 -3.19 16.95 1.58
N ALA A 264 -1.91 16.88 1.20
CA ALA A 264 -0.81 17.46 1.97
C ALA A 264 -0.95 18.98 2.09
N LEU A 265 -1.36 19.68 1.01
CA LEU A 265 -1.62 21.11 1.06
C LEU A 265 -2.74 21.46 2.05
N LEU A 266 -3.85 20.73 2.01
CA LEU A 266 -4.99 20.97 2.91
C LEU A 266 -4.62 20.63 4.37
N ILE A 267 -3.91 19.52 4.60
CA ILE A 267 -3.40 19.16 5.93
C ILE A 267 -2.48 20.26 6.44
N TYR A 268 -1.53 20.75 5.63
CA TYR A 268 -0.62 21.83 6.02
C TYR A 268 -1.38 23.09 6.49
N THR A 269 -2.42 23.50 5.76
CA THR A 269 -3.25 24.65 6.17
C THR A 269 -4.05 24.44 7.45
N SER A 270 -4.18 23.20 7.91
CA SER A 270 -4.91 22.85 9.14
C SER A 270 -4.05 22.86 10.40
N LEU A 271 -2.72 22.79 10.27
CA LEU A 271 -1.84 22.53 11.40
C LEU A 271 -1.77 23.73 12.37
N PRO A 272 -1.65 23.48 13.69
CA PRO A 272 -1.41 24.53 14.67
C PRO A 272 -0.01 25.14 14.52
N GLU A 273 0.36 26.09 15.39
CA GLU A 273 1.65 26.79 15.36
C GLU A 273 2.88 25.85 15.32
N VAL A 274 3.98 26.34 14.73
CA VAL A 274 5.21 25.57 14.45
C VAL A 274 5.84 24.97 15.70
N ASP A 275 5.70 25.63 16.85
CA ASP A 275 6.27 25.17 18.13
C ASP A 275 5.71 23.81 18.58
N LYS A 276 4.51 23.46 18.11
CA LYS A 276 3.85 22.18 18.44
C LYS A 276 4.20 21.07 17.47
N ILE A 277 4.50 21.41 16.21
CA ILE A 277 4.84 20.45 15.15
C ILE A 277 6.05 21.01 14.37
N PRO A 278 7.29 20.63 14.74
CA PRO A 278 8.49 21.31 14.25
C PRO A 278 8.75 21.15 12.75
N ASN A 279 8.24 20.09 12.11
CA ASN A 279 8.33 19.90 10.66
C ASN A 279 6.95 19.68 10.02
N GLN A 280 6.20 20.76 9.88
CA GLN A 280 4.84 20.77 9.34
C GLN A 280 4.75 20.26 7.88
N ILE A 281 5.78 20.51 7.07
CA ILE A 281 5.83 20.05 5.67
C ILE A 281 5.96 18.53 5.61
N PHE A 282 6.91 17.97 6.36
CA PHE A 282 7.06 16.51 6.41
C PHE A 282 5.84 15.86 7.05
N PHE A 283 5.28 16.47 8.09
CA PHE A 283 4.06 16.00 8.74
C PHE A 283 2.89 15.91 7.77
N SER A 284 2.65 16.97 6.98
CA SER A 284 1.51 17.02 6.07
C SER A 284 1.66 16.03 4.92
N ILE A 285 2.86 15.88 4.35
CA ILE A 285 3.16 14.90 3.31
C ILE A 285 2.99 13.48 3.87
N PHE A 286 3.58 13.18 5.03
CA PHE A 286 3.53 11.85 5.64
C PHE A 286 2.08 11.42 5.92
N HIS A 287 1.28 12.29 6.55
CA HIS A 287 -0.11 11.97 6.86
C HIS A 287 -1.01 11.94 5.62
N ALA A 288 -0.74 12.75 4.60
CA ALA A 288 -1.52 12.70 3.35
C ALA A 288 -1.30 11.38 2.60
N ILE A 289 -0.04 10.95 2.48
CA ILE A 289 0.31 9.68 1.82
C ILE A 289 -0.20 8.50 2.67
N SER A 290 -0.01 8.54 3.99
CA SER A 290 -0.54 7.54 4.91
C SER A 290 -2.06 7.43 4.82
N ALA A 291 -2.79 8.56 4.78
CA ALA A 291 -4.25 8.57 4.63
C ALA A 291 -4.75 8.08 3.27
N TYR A 292 -4.10 8.46 2.16
CA TYR A 292 -4.50 7.97 0.85
C TYR A 292 -4.18 6.48 0.65
N CYS A 293 -3.04 6.03 1.16
CA CYS A 293 -2.69 4.61 1.14
C CYS A 293 -3.55 3.81 2.10
N ASN A 294 -4.20 4.45 3.08
CA ASN A 294 -4.88 3.82 4.19
C ASN A 294 -3.91 3.07 5.12
N ALA A 295 -2.72 3.64 5.35
CA ALA A 295 -1.61 3.01 6.06
C ALA A 295 -1.69 3.10 7.59
N GLY A 296 -2.36 4.12 8.12
CA GLY A 296 -2.54 4.31 9.58
C GLY A 296 -1.33 4.80 10.37
N PHE A 297 -0.14 4.84 9.77
CA PHE A 297 1.04 5.39 10.42
C PHE A 297 0.88 6.89 10.67
N SER A 298 1.32 7.32 11.86
CA SER A 298 1.33 8.72 12.29
C SER A 298 2.70 9.10 12.86
N LEU A 299 3.01 10.39 12.81
CA LEU A 299 4.19 10.97 13.44
C LEU A 299 3.92 11.50 14.85
N GLU A 300 2.72 11.25 15.38
CA GLU A 300 2.38 11.46 16.79
C GLU A 300 2.18 10.13 17.51
N SER A 301 2.67 10.01 18.74
CA SER A 301 2.57 8.77 19.55
C SER A 301 1.13 8.29 19.73
N MET A 302 0.19 9.23 19.91
CA MET A 302 -1.24 8.92 20.08
C MET A 302 -2.01 8.99 18.75
N GLY A 303 -1.32 9.11 17.61
CA GLY A 303 -1.93 9.32 16.31
C GLY A 303 -2.73 10.62 16.24
N LEU A 304 -3.92 10.59 15.62
CA LEU A 304 -4.78 11.76 15.52
C LEU A 304 -5.59 12.04 16.79
N HIS A 305 -5.48 11.16 17.79
CA HIS A 305 -6.02 11.38 19.14
C HIS A 305 -5.12 12.28 19.99
N ASP A 306 -3.93 12.67 19.50
CA ASP A 306 -3.05 13.60 20.22
C ASP A 306 -3.79 14.90 20.61
N ILE A 307 -3.42 15.46 21.76
CA ILE A 307 -4.07 16.64 22.34
C ILE A 307 -4.10 17.84 21.38
N ASN A 308 -3.12 17.95 20.48
CA ASN A 308 -3.04 19.04 19.52
C ASN A 308 -3.90 18.81 18.27
N LEU A 309 -4.29 17.56 17.97
CA LEU A 309 -4.96 17.17 16.73
C LEU A 309 -6.40 16.72 16.93
N ARG A 310 -6.74 16.20 18.11
CA ARG A 310 -8.03 15.55 18.40
C ARG A 310 -9.27 16.44 18.19
N HIS A 311 -9.12 17.77 18.30
CA HIS A 311 -10.20 18.74 18.07
C HIS A 311 -10.08 19.44 16.71
N ASN A 312 -9.07 19.12 15.91
CA ASN A 312 -8.93 19.64 14.56
C ASN A 312 -9.83 18.87 13.60
N TYR A 313 -11.13 19.18 13.63
CA TYR A 313 -12.12 18.51 12.78
C TYR A 313 -11.83 18.73 11.29
N TYR A 314 -11.25 19.88 10.92
CA TYR A 314 -10.89 20.15 9.52
C TYR A 314 -9.86 19.13 9.01
N LEU A 315 -8.80 18.86 9.79
CA LEU A 315 -7.84 17.80 9.51
C LEU A 315 -8.52 16.43 9.37
N GLN A 316 -9.40 16.08 10.31
CA GLN A 316 -10.11 14.80 10.29
C GLN A 316 -10.96 14.61 9.01
N TRP A 317 -11.63 15.66 8.54
CA TRP A 317 -12.40 15.62 7.29
C TRP A 317 -11.51 15.45 6.04
N VAL A 318 -10.35 16.10 6.01
CA VAL A 318 -9.37 15.92 4.92
C VAL A 318 -8.85 14.48 4.92
N VAL A 319 -8.48 13.95 6.08
CA VAL A 319 -8.01 12.56 6.23
C VAL A 319 -9.11 11.56 5.82
N MET A 320 -10.36 11.74 6.26
CA MET A 320 -11.48 10.89 5.85
C MET A 320 -11.68 10.89 4.32
N ALA A 321 -11.58 12.06 3.68
CA ALA A 321 -11.69 12.16 2.23
C ALA A 321 -10.58 11.37 1.52
N LEU A 322 -9.33 11.50 1.97
CA LEU A 322 -8.19 10.76 1.43
C LEU A 322 -8.38 9.24 1.58
N ILE A 323 -8.80 8.77 2.76
CA ILE A 323 -9.10 7.37 3.04
C ILE A 323 -10.18 6.81 2.09
N ILE A 324 -11.24 7.59 1.86
CA ILE A 324 -12.33 7.20 0.95
C ILE A 324 -11.81 7.11 -0.49
N PHE A 325 -11.05 8.10 -0.96
CA PHE A 325 -10.50 8.10 -2.32
C PHE A 325 -9.50 6.95 -2.54
N GLY A 326 -8.64 6.67 -1.57
CA GLY A 326 -7.73 5.52 -1.58
C GLY A 326 -8.48 4.18 -1.59
N GLY A 327 -9.48 4.04 -0.71
CA GLY A 327 -10.27 2.83 -0.51
C GLY A 327 -11.27 2.48 -1.63
N LEU A 328 -11.61 3.41 -2.52
CA LEU A 328 -12.48 3.15 -3.68
C LEU A 328 -11.72 2.57 -4.88
N GLY A 329 -10.42 2.79 -4.99
CA GLY A 329 -9.61 2.34 -6.12
C GLY A 329 -9.80 3.17 -7.41
N TYR A 330 -8.74 3.22 -8.22
CA TYR A 330 -8.67 4.12 -9.39
C TYR A 330 -9.77 3.89 -10.42
N HIS A 331 -10.11 2.64 -10.74
CA HIS A 331 -11.12 2.35 -11.76
C HIS A 331 -12.50 2.91 -11.40
N ILE A 332 -12.84 2.95 -10.13
CA ILE A 332 -14.12 3.45 -9.63
C ILE A 332 -14.10 4.98 -9.70
N ALA A 333 -13.03 5.60 -9.17
CA ALA A 333 -12.83 7.04 -9.26
C ALA A 333 -12.88 7.54 -10.72
N TYR A 334 -12.18 6.86 -11.64
CA TYR A 334 -12.18 7.20 -13.06
C TYR A 334 -13.58 7.15 -13.68
N ASN A 335 -14.37 6.11 -13.39
CA ASN A 335 -15.74 6.01 -13.89
C ASN A 335 -16.64 7.14 -13.36
N VAL A 336 -16.49 7.50 -12.08
CA VAL A 336 -17.23 8.61 -11.47
C VAL A 336 -16.82 9.95 -12.08
N ILE A 337 -15.51 10.20 -12.25
CA ILE A 337 -15.00 11.42 -12.88
C ILE A 337 -15.51 11.55 -14.32
N GLN A 338 -15.50 10.46 -15.10
CA GLN A 338 -16.01 10.47 -16.47
C GLN A 338 -17.52 10.71 -16.54
N TYR A 339 -18.27 10.16 -15.58
CA TYR A 339 -19.69 10.45 -15.43
C TYR A 339 -19.92 11.93 -15.12
N LEU A 340 -19.21 12.49 -14.12
CA LEU A 340 -19.31 13.91 -13.74
C LEU A 340 -18.94 14.84 -14.88
N LYS A 341 -17.85 14.55 -15.60
CA LYS A 341 -17.42 15.34 -16.77
C LYS A 341 -18.47 15.37 -17.88
N ARG A 342 -19.11 14.24 -18.17
CA ARG A 342 -20.19 14.18 -19.19
C ARG A 342 -21.47 14.85 -18.69
N PHE A 343 -21.78 14.73 -17.40
CA PHE A 343 -22.91 15.41 -16.77
C PHE A 343 -22.75 16.94 -16.84
N THR A 344 -21.59 17.48 -16.45
CA THR A 344 -21.32 18.92 -16.55
C THR A 344 -21.32 19.40 -18.00
N THR A 345 -20.68 18.66 -18.91
CA THR A 345 -20.70 18.99 -20.34
C THR A 345 -22.13 19.05 -20.91
N ASN A 346 -23.03 18.18 -20.45
CA ASN A 346 -24.44 18.18 -20.85
C ASN A 346 -25.27 19.29 -20.21
N LEU A 347 -24.87 19.81 -19.04
CA LEU A 347 -25.45 21.04 -18.47
C LEU A 347 -25.17 22.25 -19.37
N PHE A 348 -23.94 22.35 -19.90
CA PHE A 348 -23.50 23.47 -20.73
C PHE A 348 -23.79 23.31 -22.23
N ARG A 349 -24.29 22.15 -22.70
CA ARG A 349 -24.67 21.90 -24.10
C ARG A 349 -26.17 21.64 -24.25
N SER A 350 -26.87 22.60 -24.84
CA SER A 350 -28.33 22.54 -25.07
C SER A 350 -28.74 21.62 -26.24
N LYS A 351 -27.98 21.59 -27.34
CA LYS A 351 -28.42 20.95 -28.60
C LYS A 351 -27.86 19.54 -28.90
N ASN A 352 -26.83 19.07 -28.20
CA ASN A 352 -26.18 17.76 -28.43
C ASN A 352 -25.78 17.09 -27.12
N LYS A 353 -26.77 16.65 -26.32
CA LYS A 353 -26.52 15.95 -25.06
C LYS A 353 -25.93 14.57 -25.33
N ILE A 354 -24.77 14.30 -24.73
CA ILE A 354 -24.09 13.01 -24.79
C ILE A 354 -24.88 12.01 -23.94
N PHE A 355 -25.28 10.86 -24.49
CA PHE A 355 -26.01 9.83 -23.75
C PHE A 355 -25.15 9.27 -22.60
N ILE A 356 -25.64 9.40 -21.36
CA ILE A 356 -24.89 9.08 -20.12
C ILE A 356 -25.04 7.60 -19.69
N SER A 357 -26.06 6.88 -20.16
CA SER A 357 -26.59 5.70 -19.43
C SER A 357 -25.68 4.46 -19.34
N ARG A 358 -24.49 4.45 -19.96
CA ARG A 358 -23.56 3.32 -19.95
C ARG A 358 -22.17 3.59 -19.37
N VAL A 359 -21.96 4.74 -18.72
CA VAL A 359 -20.63 5.10 -18.17
C VAL A 359 -20.33 4.39 -16.84
N ILE A 360 -21.34 4.18 -16.00
CA ILE A 360 -21.15 3.54 -14.68
C ILE A 360 -21.34 2.03 -14.81
N LEU A 361 -20.25 1.27 -14.61
CA LEU A 361 -20.29 -0.19 -14.57
C LEU A 361 -21.05 -0.70 -13.33
N LEU A 362 -21.60 -1.93 -13.42
CA LEU A 362 -22.27 -2.58 -12.29
C LEU A 362 -21.38 -2.64 -11.04
N ASN A 363 -20.09 -2.96 -11.22
CA ASN A 363 -19.11 -3.00 -10.14
C ASN A 363 -18.99 -1.66 -9.40
N THR A 364 -18.91 -0.54 -10.14
CA THR A 364 -18.88 0.82 -9.57
C THR A 364 -20.13 1.09 -8.74
N LYS A 365 -21.32 0.69 -9.21
CA LYS A 365 -22.58 0.87 -8.46
C LYS A 365 -22.57 0.08 -7.16
N ILE A 366 -22.23 -1.21 -7.22
CA ILE A 366 -22.18 -2.08 -6.03
C ILE A 366 -21.26 -1.45 -4.98
N VAL A 367 -20.04 -1.09 -5.36
CA VAL A 367 -19.05 -0.53 -4.44
C VAL A 367 -19.52 0.79 -3.82
N LEU A 368 -20.07 1.72 -4.61
CA LEU A 368 -20.50 3.02 -4.08
C LEU A 368 -21.66 2.85 -3.09
N TYR A 369 -22.66 2.03 -3.43
CA TYR A 369 -23.78 1.77 -2.53
C TYR A 369 -23.35 1.06 -1.26
N THR A 370 -22.54 0.01 -1.37
CA THR A 370 -22.10 -0.76 -0.20
C THR A 370 -21.22 0.08 0.71
N SER A 371 -20.30 0.88 0.16
CA SER A 371 -19.45 1.76 0.95
C SER A 371 -20.27 2.84 1.64
N LEU A 372 -21.23 3.46 0.94
CA LEU A 372 -22.10 4.48 1.54
C LEU A 372 -22.95 3.89 2.67
N ILE A 373 -23.57 2.73 2.45
CA ILE A 373 -24.40 2.06 3.46
C ILE A 373 -23.56 1.73 4.70
N LEU A 374 -22.37 1.15 4.53
CA LEU A 374 -21.49 0.80 5.65
C LEU A 374 -21.02 2.04 6.42
N ILE A 375 -20.65 3.12 5.72
CA ILE A 375 -20.22 4.37 6.39
C ILE A 375 -21.37 4.96 7.21
N VAL A 376 -22.56 5.08 6.62
CA VAL A 376 -23.72 5.70 7.26
C VAL A 376 -24.24 4.84 8.41
N ALA A 377 -24.37 3.53 8.21
CA ALA A 377 -24.77 2.60 9.27
C ALA A 377 -23.74 2.56 10.41
N GLY A 378 -22.44 2.55 10.07
CA GLY A 378 -21.32 2.68 10.99
C GLY A 378 -21.42 3.92 11.87
N THR A 379 -21.61 5.07 11.24
CA THR A 379 -21.72 6.37 11.91
C THR A 379 -22.94 6.40 12.83
N GLY A 380 -24.10 5.94 12.35
CA GLY A 380 -25.32 5.87 13.15
C GLY A 380 -25.17 4.98 14.38
N PHE A 381 -24.51 3.83 14.23
CA PHE A 381 -24.24 2.93 15.35
C PHE A 381 -23.31 3.56 16.39
N PHE A 382 -22.15 4.10 15.97
CA PHE A 382 -21.19 4.69 16.90
C PHE A 382 -21.71 5.94 17.62
N LEU A 383 -22.60 6.72 16.97
CA LEU A 383 -23.30 7.83 17.64
C LEU A 383 -24.18 7.38 18.82
N ILE A 384 -24.69 6.15 18.75
CA ILE A 384 -25.55 5.56 19.78
C ILE A 384 -24.69 4.83 20.83
N SER A 385 -23.78 3.96 20.40
CA SER A 385 -22.98 3.12 21.31
C SER A 385 -21.98 3.93 22.14
N GLU A 386 -21.30 4.90 21.53
CA GLU A 386 -20.21 5.66 22.17
C GLU A 386 -20.66 7.00 22.77
N LYS A 387 -21.98 7.23 22.86
CA LYS A 387 -22.54 8.50 23.37
C LYS A 387 -22.05 8.86 24.77
N HIS A 388 -21.78 7.85 25.60
CA HIS A 388 -21.42 7.98 27.02
C HIS A 388 -19.94 7.67 27.31
N THR A 389 -19.13 7.47 26.28
CA THR A 389 -17.69 7.15 26.37
C THR A 389 -16.92 8.20 25.56
N ASN A 390 -16.32 7.81 24.44
CA ASN A 390 -15.45 8.63 23.60
C ASN A 390 -16.12 9.88 23.01
N LEU A 391 -17.45 9.92 22.87
CA LEU A 391 -18.14 11.10 22.35
C LEU A 391 -18.40 12.18 23.42
N LEU A 392 -18.14 11.91 24.70
CA LEU A 392 -18.33 12.90 25.77
C LEU A 392 -17.33 14.05 25.69
N GLU A 393 -16.11 13.77 25.24
CA GLU A 393 -15.02 14.75 25.16
C GLU A 393 -15.28 15.84 24.11
N HIS A 394 -16.19 15.57 23.17
CA HIS A 394 -16.61 16.53 22.15
C HIS A 394 -17.88 17.27 22.57
N THR A 395 -17.76 18.57 22.88
CA THR A 395 -18.90 19.38 23.35
C THR A 395 -19.91 19.70 22.25
N THR A 396 -19.47 19.84 21.00
CA THR A 396 -20.32 20.20 19.87
C THR A 396 -20.90 18.98 19.15
N TRP A 397 -22.13 19.11 18.65
CA TRP A 397 -22.74 18.05 17.83
C TRP A 397 -21.92 17.74 16.58
N PHE A 398 -21.33 18.78 15.96
CA PHE A 398 -20.43 18.62 14.82
C PHE A 398 -19.19 17.79 15.16
N GLY A 399 -18.60 18.00 16.34
CA GLY A 399 -17.48 17.19 16.83
C GLY A 399 -17.88 15.73 17.03
N LYS A 400 -19.00 15.47 17.73
CA LYS A 400 -19.51 14.10 17.94
C LYS A 400 -19.79 13.37 16.62
N LEU A 401 -20.43 14.05 15.67
CA LEU A 401 -20.70 13.50 14.34
C LEU A 401 -19.40 13.21 13.59
N THR A 402 -18.43 14.12 13.64
CA THR A 402 -17.14 13.96 12.97
C THR A 402 -16.38 12.76 13.55
N THR A 403 -16.31 12.63 14.87
CA THR A 403 -15.62 11.51 15.55
C THR A 403 -16.28 10.15 15.28
N ALA A 404 -17.61 10.08 15.31
CA ALA A 404 -18.35 8.85 14.97
C ALA A 404 -18.20 8.47 13.48
N LEU A 405 -18.26 9.47 12.59
CA LEU A 405 -18.02 9.27 11.16
C LEU A 405 -16.59 8.83 10.90
N PHE A 406 -15.61 9.42 11.58
CA PHE A 406 -14.20 9.04 11.48
C PHE A 406 -13.99 7.58 11.90
N SER A 407 -14.59 7.16 13.02
CA SER A 407 -14.55 5.78 13.49
C SER A 407 -15.14 4.80 12.46
N SER A 408 -16.23 5.18 11.78
CA SER A 408 -16.82 4.39 10.69
C SER A 408 -15.95 4.35 9.43
N VAL A 409 -15.33 5.48 9.07
CA VAL A 409 -14.45 5.57 7.89
C VAL A 409 -13.15 4.82 8.11
N THR A 410 -12.53 4.94 9.29
CA THR A 410 -11.25 4.31 9.62
C THR A 410 -11.34 2.79 9.75
N ALA A 411 -12.50 2.27 10.19
CA ALA A 411 -12.79 0.84 10.22
C ALA A 411 -12.56 0.16 8.87
N ARG A 412 -12.74 0.89 7.76
CA ARG A 412 -12.49 0.39 6.40
C ARG A 412 -11.03 0.52 5.99
N THR A 413 -10.20 -0.07 6.84
CA THR A 413 -8.78 -0.35 6.67
C THR A 413 -7.86 0.87 6.65
N ALA A 414 -8.02 1.88 7.52
CA ALA A 414 -7.24 3.13 7.46
C ALA A 414 -6.24 3.38 8.59
N GLY A 415 -6.46 2.78 9.76
CA GLY A 415 -5.49 2.71 10.85
C GLY A 415 -5.31 3.96 11.69
N PHE A 416 -5.94 5.07 11.33
CA PHE A 416 -5.94 6.25 12.18
C PHE A 416 -6.93 6.12 13.33
N ASN A 417 -6.50 6.55 14.51
CA ASN A 417 -7.29 6.67 15.72
C ASN A 417 -7.49 8.16 16.07
N THR A 418 -8.73 8.56 16.31
CA THR A 418 -9.10 9.88 16.87
C THR A 418 -9.68 9.77 18.28
N VAL A 419 -9.72 8.55 18.80
CA VAL A 419 -10.33 8.09 20.05
C VAL A 419 -9.53 6.89 20.54
N ASP A 420 -9.60 6.60 21.84
CA ASP A 420 -9.01 5.39 22.38
C ASP A 420 -9.98 4.21 22.22
N TYR A 421 -9.53 3.15 21.54
CA TYR A 421 -10.33 1.95 21.33
C TYR A 421 -10.41 1.05 22.55
N ALA A 422 -9.51 1.23 23.53
CA ALA A 422 -9.63 0.54 24.82
C ALA A 422 -10.87 0.98 25.60
N ASP A 423 -11.31 2.23 25.41
CA ASP A 423 -12.47 2.84 26.07
C ASP A 423 -13.78 2.68 25.28
N PHE A 424 -13.78 1.92 24.18
CA PHE A 424 -15.01 1.64 23.44
C PHE A 424 -15.96 0.75 24.25
N SER A 425 -17.27 0.99 24.08
CA SER A 425 -18.27 0.06 24.59
C SER A 425 -18.11 -1.33 23.95
N ILE A 426 -18.40 -2.42 24.67
CA ILE A 426 -18.32 -3.79 24.11
C ILE A 426 -19.15 -3.92 22.81
N PRO A 427 -20.39 -3.42 22.71
CA PRO A 427 -21.12 -3.40 21.43
C PRO A 427 -20.38 -2.62 20.34
N GLY A 428 -19.77 -1.48 20.69
CA GLY A 428 -18.90 -0.69 19.81
C GLY A 428 -17.72 -1.49 19.27
N ILE A 429 -17.00 -2.21 20.14
CA ILE A 429 -15.86 -3.06 19.77
C ILE A 429 -16.30 -4.18 18.81
N LEU A 430 -17.37 -4.91 19.15
CA LEU A 430 -17.87 -6.00 18.31
C LEU A 430 -18.32 -5.51 16.94
N PHE A 431 -19.00 -4.37 16.89
CA PHE A 431 -19.42 -3.78 15.63
C PHE A 431 -18.25 -3.22 14.82
N MET A 432 -17.24 -2.66 15.50
CA MET A 432 -15.98 -2.26 14.87
C MET A 432 -15.28 -3.46 14.23
N ILE A 433 -15.15 -4.58 14.94
CA ILE A 433 -14.58 -5.83 14.40
C ILE A 433 -15.33 -6.29 13.14
N PHE A 434 -16.67 -6.21 13.16
CA PHE A 434 -17.48 -6.54 11.99
C PHE A 434 -17.20 -5.60 10.80
N LEU A 435 -17.14 -4.28 11.03
CA LEU A 435 -16.83 -3.30 9.99
C LEU A 435 -15.39 -3.48 9.45
N MET A 436 -14.43 -3.77 10.32
CA MET A 436 -13.05 -4.06 9.94
C MET A 436 -12.92 -5.27 9.03
N TRP A 437 -13.71 -6.31 9.28
CA TRP A 437 -13.71 -7.51 8.44
C TRP A 437 -14.12 -7.17 6.99
N ILE A 438 -15.06 -6.24 6.82
CA ILE A 438 -15.49 -5.72 5.53
C ILE A 438 -14.57 -4.55 5.13
N GLY A 439 -13.45 -4.90 4.51
CA GLY A 439 -12.42 -3.95 4.12
C GLY A 439 -12.75 -3.07 2.91
N ALA A 440 -11.71 -2.54 2.29
CA ALA A 440 -11.83 -1.60 1.18
C ALA A 440 -12.30 -2.27 -0.13
N SER A 441 -12.50 -1.47 -1.17
CA SER A 441 -13.04 -1.93 -2.45
C SER A 441 -12.01 -2.72 -3.27
N PRO A 442 -12.42 -3.51 -4.28
CA PRO A 442 -11.45 -4.16 -5.18
C PRO A 442 -10.55 -3.12 -5.88
N ALA A 443 -9.31 -3.50 -6.18
CA ALA A 443 -8.35 -2.62 -6.84
C ALA A 443 -8.04 -1.31 -6.08
N SER A 444 -8.22 -1.32 -4.74
CA SER A 444 -7.93 -0.19 -3.86
C SER A 444 -6.65 -0.39 -3.04
N THR A 445 -6.33 0.61 -2.22
CA THR A 445 -5.17 0.64 -1.34
C THR A 445 -5.34 -0.20 -0.08
N GLY A 446 -6.57 -0.51 0.35
CA GLY A 446 -6.87 -1.24 1.59
C GLY A 446 -7.02 -2.77 1.45
N GLY A 447 -6.94 -3.51 2.55
CA GLY A 447 -7.02 -4.98 2.63
C GLY A 447 -8.42 -5.53 2.91
N GLY A 448 -8.48 -6.63 3.68
CA GLY A 448 -9.71 -7.28 4.15
C GLY A 448 -10.57 -7.92 3.07
N ILE A 449 -11.76 -8.39 3.47
CA ILE A 449 -12.75 -8.88 2.53
C ILE A 449 -13.32 -7.69 1.77
N LYS A 450 -13.23 -7.74 0.44
CA LYS A 450 -13.68 -6.63 -0.39
C LYS A 450 -15.17 -6.37 -0.24
N THR A 451 -15.55 -5.10 -0.30
CA THR A 451 -16.95 -4.66 -0.26
C THR A 451 -17.84 -5.42 -1.25
N THR A 452 -17.34 -5.72 -2.45
CA THR A 452 -18.06 -6.52 -3.45
C THR A 452 -18.25 -7.97 -3.05
N THR A 453 -17.28 -8.58 -2.38
CA THR A 453 -17.36 -9.97 -1.91
C THR A 453 -18.46 -10.10 -0.88
N PHE A 454 -18.47 -9.20 0.12
CA PHE A 454 -19.54 -9.13 1.11
C PHE A 454 -20.91 -8.88 0.45
N ALA A 455 -20.99 -7.88 -0.44
CA ALA A 455 -22.24 -7.53 -1.10
C ALA A 455 -22.83 -8.67 -1.93
N ILE A 456 -22.01 -9.38 -2.72
CA ILE A 456 -22.46 -10.50 -3.55
C ILE A 456 -22.92 -11.66 -2.67
N ALA A 457 -22.20 -11.98 -1.61
CA ALA A 457 -22.58 -13.05 -0.70
C ALA A 457 -23.91 -12.74 0.01
N THR A 458 -24.06 -11.53 0.53
CA THR A 458 -25.29 -11.06 1.17
C THR A 458 -26.48 -11.06 0.19
N LEU A 459 -26.29 -10.54 -1.02
CA LEU A 459 -27.32 -10.60 -2.06
C LEU A 459 -27.69 -12.04 -2.42
N ASN A 460 -26.73 -12.95 -2.47
CA ASN A 460 -27.02 -14.36 -2.76
C ASN A 460 -27.98 -14.96 -1.72
N VAL A 461 -27.81 -14.66 -0.44
CA VAL A 461 -28.73 -15.12 0.62
C VAL A 461 -30.16 -14.66 0.34
N PHE A 462 -30.35 -13.39 -0.02
CA PHE A 462 -31.68 -12.85 -0.32
C PHE A 462 -32.31 -13.44 -1.59
N PHE A 463 -31.51 -13.73 -2.63
CA PHE A 463 -32.02 -14.30 -3.87
C PHE A 463 -32.33 -15.79 -3.72
N VAL A 464 -31.51 -16.54 -2.98
CA VAL A 464 -31.80 -17.93 -2.60
C VAL A 464 -33.08 -18.00 -1.78
N ALA A 465 -33.26 -17.10 -0.80
CA ALA A 465 -34.50 -17.02 -0.02
C ALA A 465 -35.75 -16.64 -0.84
N LYS A 466 -35.57 -16.13 -2.07
CA LYS A 466 -36.65 -15.82 -3.03
C LYS A 466 -36.81 -16.88 -4.12
N ASP A 467 -36.12 -18.02 -4.01
CA ASP A 467 -36.05 -19.06 -5.04
C ASP A 467 -35.63 -18.54 -6.43
N GLN A 468 -34.80 -17.49 -6.45
CA GLN A 468 -34.28 -16.94 -7.70
C GLN A 468 -32.88 -17.51 -7.97
N PRO A 469 -32.68 -18.20 -9.12
CA PRO A 469 -31.43 -18.92 -9.38
C PRO A 469 -30.23 -17.99 -9.63
N TYR A 470 -30.49 -16.71 -9.95
CA TYR A 470 -29.47 -15.77 -10.36
C TYR A 470 -29.64 -14.41 -9.70
N ILE A 471 -28.53 -13.83 -9.28
CA ILE A 471 -28.51 -12.45 -8.78
C ILE A 471 -28.57 -11.50 -9.97
N GLU A 472 -29.66 -10.75 -10.07
CA GLU A 472 -29.92 -9.77 -11.11
C GLU A 472 -29.99 -8.37 -10.50
N ILE A 473 -29.16 -7.46 -11.03
CA ILE A 473 -29.11 -6.07 -10.57
C ILE A 473 -29.30 -5.16 -11.78
N GLY A 474 -30.47 -4.50 -11.83
CA GLY A 474 -30.88 -3.71 -12.98
C GLY A 474 -31.03 -4.59 -14.22
N THR A 475 -30.17 -4.41 -15.22
CA THR A 475 -30.22 -5.15 -16.49
C THR A 475 -29.06 -6.15 -16.65
N ARG A 476 -28.43 -6.56 -15.54
CA ARG A 476 -27.24 -7.39 -15.53
C ARG A 476 -27.37 -8.54 -14.54
N ARG A 477 -26.88 -9.71 -14.94
CA ARG A 477 -26.76 -10.91 -14.12
C ARG A 477 -25.32 -11.11 -13.65
N ILE A 478 -25.15 -11.49 -12.39
CA ILE A 478 -23.84 -11.83 -11.82
C ILE A 478 -23.48 -13.28 -12.17
N ALA A 479 -22.23 -13.51 -12.55
CA ALA A 479 -21.73 -14.85 -12.85
C ALA A 479 -21.69 -15.72 -11.59
N ALA A 480 -22.19 -16.96 -11.68
CA ALA A 480 -22.18 -17.91 -10.56
C ALA A 480 -20.78 -18.22 -10.03
N GLN A 481 -19.75 -18.13 -10.89
CA GLN A 481 -18.36 -18.27 -10.46
C GLN A 481 -17.93 -17.16 -9.49
N SER A 482 -18.40 -15.92 -9.68
CA SER A 482 -18.10 -14.81 -8.77
C SER A 482 -18.75 -15.02 -7.40
N VAL A 483 -19.96 -15.58 -7.37
CA VAL A 483 -20.66 -15.95 -6.12
C VAL A 483 -19.88 -17.03 -5.36
N ARG A 484 -19.52 -18.14 -6.03
CA ARG A 484 -18.73 -19.22 -5.41
C ARG A 484 -17.38 -18.72 -4.89
N ARG A 485 -16.68 -17.88 -5.65
CA ARG A 485 -15.43 -17.25 -5.20
C ARG A 485 -15.64 -16.36 -3.98
N ALA A 486 -16.75 -15.62 -3.91
CA ALA A 486 -17.04 -14.75 -2.77
C ALA A 486 -17.17 -15.57 -1.47
N PHE A 487 -17.95 -16.65 -1.49
CA PHE A 487 -18.07 -17.56 -0.34
C PHE A 487 -16.75 -18.22 0.05
N ALA A 488 -15.96 -18.68 -0.94
CA ALA A 488 -14.64 -19.25 -0.68
C ALA A 488 -13.71 -18.24 0.03
N ILE A 489 -13.67 -16.98 -0.41
CA ILE A 489 -12.87 -15.93 0.22
C ILE A 489 -13.32 -15.69 1.67
N MET A 490 -14.63 -15.63 1.93
CA MET A 490 -15.16 -15.44 3.29
C MET A 490 -14.81 -16.60 4.22
N ALA A 491 -15.01 -17.84 3.77
CA ALA A 491 -14.71 -19.03 4.57
C ALA A 491 -13.22 -19.12 4.91
N ILE A 492 -12.35 -18.90 3.90
CA ILE A 492 -10.90 -18.92 4.07
C ILE A 492 -10.44 -17.79 5.01
N SER A 493 -11.05 -16.60 4.92
CA SER A 493 -10.77 -15.48 5.83
C SER A 493 -11.11 -15.83 7.28
N LEU A 494 -12.32 -16.32 7.55
CA LEU A 494 -12.74 -16.66 8.90
C LEU A 494 -11.90 -17.81 9.49
N ALA A 495 -11.54 -18.81 8.69
CA ALA A 495 -10.64 -19.87 9.12
C ALA A 495 -9.24 -19.35 9.51
N SER A 496 -8.70 -18.42 8.72
CA SER A 496 -7.40 -17.79 8.98
C SER A 496 -7.43 -16.94 10.26
N ILE A 497 -8.47 -16.12 10.41
CA ILE A 497 -8.70 -15.29 11.60
C ILE A 497 -8.88 -16.18 12.84
N GLY A 498 -9.72 -17.21 12.78
CA GLY A 498 -9.95 -18.12 13.89
C GLY A 498 -8.67 -18.84 14.32
N THR A 499 -7.84 -19.27 13.37
CA THR A 499 -6.52 -19.86 13.66
C THR A 499 -5.58 -18.84 14.30
N GLY A 500 -5.60 -17.59 13.84
CA GLY A 500 -4.84 -16.49 14.43
C GLY A 500 -5.22 -16.22 15.88
N ILE A 501 -6.52 -16.12 16.17
CA ILE A 501 -7.05 -15.92 17.53
C ILE A 501 -6.60 -17.06 18.45
N LEU A 502 -6.71 -18.30 17.98
CA LEU A 502 -6.30 -19.48 18.74
C LEU A 502 -4.81 -19.44 19.11
N PHE A 503 -3.92 -19.15 18.15
CA PHE A 503 -2.49 -19.08 18.45
C PHE A 503 -2.13 -17.90 19.38
N LEU A 504 -2.76 -16.73 19.20
CA LEU A 504 -2.49 -15.59 20.08
C LEU A 504 -2.94 -15.85 21.53
N LEU A 505 -4.06 -16.54 21.73
CA LEU A 505 -4.52 -16.96 23.06
C LEU A 505 -3.57 -17.95 23.73
N ILE A 506 -2.99 -18.87 22.96
CA ILE A 506 -2.01 -19.84 23.48
C ILE A 506 -0.72 -19.13 23.91
N PHE A 507 -0.25 -18.16 23.12
CA PHE A 507 1.03 -17.48 23.38
C PHE A 507 0.94 -16.31 24.35
N ASN A 508 -0.25 -15.73 24.58
CA ASN A 508 -0.47 -14.61 25.50
C ASN A 508 -1.77 -14.85 26.30
N PRO A 509 -1.78 -15.79 27.26
CA PRO A 509 -2.96 -16.12 28.05
C PRO A 509 -3.44 -14.98 28.96
N GLU A 510 -2.64 -13.92 29.14
CA GLU A 510 -2.95 -12.75 29.95
C GLU A 510 -3.96 -11.80 29.30
N PHE A 511 -4.11 -11.81 27.97
CA PHE A 511 -5.04 -10.94 27.27
C PHE A 511 -6.42 -11.58 27.08
N THR A 512 -7.44 -10.74 27.06
CA THR A 512 -8.82 -11.20 26.84
C THR A 512 -9.07 -11.63 25.39
N LEU A 513 -10.07 -12.50 25.19
CA LEU A 513 -10.51 -12.90 23.85
C LEU A 513 -10.87 -11.69 22.97
N ILE A 514 -11.50 -10.67 23.54
CA ILE A 514 -11.93 -9.47 22.79
C ILE A 514 -10.71 -8.66 22.34
N GLN A 515 -9.70 -8.50 23.19
CA GLN A 515 -8.43 -7.86 22.84
C GLN A 515 -7.71 -8.58 21.71
N ILE A 516 -7.54 -9.89 21.84
CA ILE A 516 -6.89 -10.70 20.81
C ILE A 516 -7.71 -10.72 19.52
N ALA A 517 -9.03 -10.87 19.59
CA ALA A 517 -9.88 -10.85 18.41
C ALA A 517 -9.75 -9.51 17.66
N PHE A 518 -9.75 -8.39 18.37
CA PHE A 518 -9.59 -7.06 17.77
C PHE A 518 -8.26 -6.94 17.01
N GLU A 519 -7.14 -7.33 17.63
CA GLU A 519 -5.82 -7.31 16.98
C GLU A 519 -5.77 -8.23 15.75
N VAL A 520 -6.33 -9.44 15.84
CA VAL A 520 -6.28 -10.41 14.74
C VAL A 520 -7.13 -9.94 13.55
N PHE A 521 -8.34 -9.43 13.80
CA PHE A 521 -9.17 -8.86 12.75
C PHE A 521 -8.51 -7.61 12.14
N SER A 522 -7.93 -6.74 12.96
CA SER A 522 -7.18 -5.57 12.50
C SER A 522 -5.99 -5.97 11.63
N ALA A 523 -5.20 -6.96 12.04
CA ALA A 523 -4.06 -7.46 11.27
C ALA A 523 -4.49 -8.11 9.95
N PHE A 524 -5.44 -9.05 9.97
CA PHE A 524 -5.89 -9.75 8.77
C PHE A 524 -6.56 -8.79 7.78
N SER A 525 -7.37 -7.85 8.25
CA SER A 525 -8.03 -6.89 7.38
C SER A 525 -7.13 -5.72 6.98
N THR A 526 -5.90 -5.66 7.49
CA THR A 526 -4.95 -4.55 7.32
C THR A 526 -5.56 -3.22 7.77
N VAL A 527 -6.19 -3.20 8.95
CA VAL A 527 -6.84 -2.00 9.49
C VAL A 527 -5.90 -1.11 10.25
N GLY A 528 -5.12 -1.63 11.19
CA GLY A 528 -4.07 -0.84 11.85
C GLY A 528 -4.44 -0.22 13.18
N VAL A 529 -5.72 -0.20 13.54
CA VAL A 529 -6.11 0.26 14.88
C VAL A 529 -5.95 -0.88 15.89
N SER A 530 -5.65 -0.53 17.13
CA SER A 530 -5.33 -1.44 18.23
C SER A 530 -6.08 -1.02 19.50
N MET A 531 -6.29 -1.97 20.41
CA MET A 531 -6.72 -1.68 21.80
C MET A 531 -5.53 -1.53 22.75
N GLY A 532 -4.34 -1.24 22.22
CA GLY A 532 -3.13 -0.93 22.98
C GLY A 532 -2.26 -2.13 23.37
N ILE A 533 -2.56 -3.34 22.89
CA ILE A 533 -1.81 -4.55 23.28
C ILE A 533 -0.72 -4.96 22.28
N THR A 534 -0.66 -4.37 21.07
CA THR A 534 0.25 -4.81 20.00
C THR A 534 1.72 -4.81 20.43
N ALA A 535 2.15 -3.79 21.17
CA ALA A 535 3.54 -3.65 21.62
C ALA A 535 3.94 -4.69 22.67
N SER A 536 3.00 -5.12 23.51
CA SER A 536 3.21 -6.09 24.60
C SER A 536 3.09 -7.56 24.18
N LEU A 537 2.73 -7.84 22.92
CA LEU A 537 2.66 -9.20 22.41
C LEU A 537 4.02 -9.91 22.40
N SER A 538 3.99 -11.22 22.68
CA SER A 538 5.16 -12.08 22.54
C SER A 538 5.68 -12.12 21.09
N SER A 539 6.97 -12.44 20.93
CA SER A 539 7.61 -12.58 19.62
C SER A 539 6.91 -13.59 18.70
N ALA A 540 6.39 -14.69 19.27
CA ALA A 540 5.64 -15.70 18.52
C ALA A 540 4.33 -15.12 17.95
N SER A 541 3.61 -14.32 18.74
CA SER A 541 2.39 -13.65 18.31
C SER A 541 2.62 -12.55 17.30
N LYS A 542 3.72 -11.80 17.42
CA LYS A 542 4.14 -10.84 16.39
C LYS A 542 4.34 -11.54 15.04
N ILE A 543 4.93 -12.74 15.01
CA ILE A 543 5.07 -13.55 13.79
C ILE A 543 3.71 -13.97 13.23
N VAL A 544 2.78 -14.41 14.08
CA VAL A 544 1.41 -14.76 13.64
C VAL A 544 0.72 -13.55 13.00
N LEU A 545 0.80 -12.37 13.61
CA LEU A 545 0.23 -11.14 13.05
C LEU A 545 0.93 -10.74 11.74
N ILE A 546 2.25 -10.86 11.62
CA ILE A 546 3.00 -10.64 10.36
C ILE A 546 2.41 -11.51 9.23
N ILE A 547 2.19 -12.80 9.49
CA ILE A 547 1.61 -13.72 8.51
C ILE A 547 0.18 -13.30 8.15
N LEU A 548 -0.65 -12.93 9.13
CA LEU A 548 -2.02 -12.51 8.88
C LEU A 548 -2.10 -11.23 8.06
N MET A 549 -1.26 -10.22 8.35
CA MET A 549 -1.16 -8.99 7.56
C MET A 549 -0.78 -9.29 6.10
N PHE A 550 0.20 -10.17 5.91
CA PHE A 550 0.64 -10.60 4.59
C PHE A 550 -0.46 -11.33 3.81
N LEU A 551 -1.13 -12.30 4.44
CA LEU A 551 -2.23 -13.06 3.83
C LEU A 551 -3.45 -12.18 3.52
N GLY A 552 -3.77 -11.27 4.44
CA GLY A 552 -4.83 -10.28 4.32
C GLY A 552 -4.65 -9.36 3.13
N ARG A 553 -3.42 -8.85 2.95
CA ARG A 553 -3.07 -7.96 1.84
C ARG A 553 -3.14 -8.65 0.49
N ILE A 554 -2.62 -9.89 0.42
CA ILE A 554 -2.47 -10.61 -0.85
C ILE A 554 -3.78 -11.28 -1.30
N GLY A 555 -4.60 -11.68 -0.33
CA GLY A 555 -5.76 -12.52 -0.55
C GLY A 555 -5.35 -13.99 -0.64
N LEU A 556 -5.64 -14.75 0.41
CA LEU A 556 -5.24 -16.15 0.54
C LEU A 556 -5.75 -17.04 -0.61
N LEU A 557 -6.93 -16.76 -1.17
CA LEU A 557 -7.43 -17.51 -2.34
C LEU A 557 -6.53 -17.34 -3.58
N ASN A 558 -5.98 -16.15 -3.82
CA ASN A 558 -5.08 -15.91 -4.95
C ASN A 558 -3.76 -16.67 -4.77
N LEU A 559 -3.26 -16.72 -3.53
CA LEU A 559 -2.07 -17.48 -3.17
C LEU A 559 -2.31 -18.99 -3.39
N MET A 560 -3.46 -19.52 -2.95
CA MET A 560 -3.83 -20.91 -3.17
C MET A 560 -3.93 -21.26 -4.65
N ILE A 561 -4.62 -20.43 -5.46
CA ILE A 561 -4.73 -20.65 -6.92
C ILE A 561 -3.35 -20.59 -7.59
N GLY A 562 -2.45 -19.73 -7.11
CA GLY A 562 -1.08 -19.63 -7.64
C GLY A 562 -0.22 -20.86 -7.32
N LEU A 563 -0.39 -21.45 -6.14
CA LEU A 563 0.39 -22.61 -5.69
C LEU A 563 -0.19 -23.95 -6.20
N LEU A 564 -1.51 -24.04 -6.30
CA LEU A 564 -2.19 -25.24 -6.78
C LEU A 564 -2.09 -25.30 -8.30
N LYS A 565 -1.44 -26.36 -8.81
CA LYS A 565 -1.30 -26.62 -10.24
C LYS A 565 -2.71 -26.75 -10.84
N ASN A 566 -3.01 -25.97 -11.89
CA ASN A 566 -4.27 -26.09 -12.63
C ASN A 566 -4.44 -27.55 -13.08
N VAL A 567 -5.36 -28.27 -12.44
CA VAL A 567 -5.85 -29.56 -12.93
C VAL A 567 -6.66 -29.22 -14.18
N SER A 568 -6.26 -29.79 -15.33
CA SER A 568 -7.00 -29.63 -16.58
C SER A 568 -8.48 -29.91 -16.34
N GLN A 569 -9.36 -29.01 -16.78
CA GLN A 569 -10.79 -29.28 -16.75
C GLN A 569 -11.03 -30.57 -17.53
N ALA A 570 -11.61 -31.56 -16.86
CA ALA A 570 -12.02 -32.77 -17.53
C ALA A 570 -13.24 -32.43 -18.41
N ASP A 571 -13.23 -32.86 -19.67
CA ASP A 571 -14.34 -32.63 -20.62
C ASP A 571 -15.56 -33.54 -20.34
N TYR A 572 -15.54 -34.29 -19.23
CA TYR A 572 -16.66 -35.13 -18.79
C TYR A 572 -17.21 -34.63 -17.46
N SER A 573 -18.52 -34.79 -17.25
CA SER A 573 -19.22 -34.49 -16.00
C SER A 573 -19.64 -35.78 -15.30
N TYR A 574 -19.50 -35.81 -13.97
CA TYR A 574 -20.10 -36.87 -13.16
C TYR A 574 -21.63 -36.65 -13.04
N PRO A 575 -22.41 -37.71 -12.75
CA PRO A 575 -23.83 -37.58 -12.42
C PRO A 575 -24.05 -36.60 -11.26
N GLU A 576 -25.11 -35.79 -11.36
CA GLU A 576 -25.50 -34.89 -10.27
C GLU A 576 -26.23 -35.68 -9.18
N GLU A 577 -25.74 -35.59 -7.95
CA GLU A 577 -26.42 -36.10 -6.77
C GLU A 577 -26.84 -34.93 -5.88
N ASN A 578 -28.11 -34.95 -5.47
CA ASN A 578 -28.63 -33.99 -4.49
C ASN A 578 -28.23 -34.46 -3.08
N ILE A 579 -27.24 -33.78 -2.49
CA ILE A 579 -26.88 -33.97 -1.09
C ILE A 579 -27.88 -33.22 -0.24
N LEU A 580 -28.47 -33.92 0.76
CA LEU A 580 -29.33 -33.30 1.76
C LEU A 580 -28.52 -32.26 2.54
N ILE A 581 -28.90 -30.99 2.39
CA ILE A 581 -28.41 -29.86 3.16
C ILE A 581 -29.67 -29.28 3.82
N ASN A 582 -29.71 -29.33 5.16
CA ASN A 582 -30.82 -29.03 6.07
C ASN A 582 -32.06 -28.33 5.51
#